data_AF-A0A1Z5L0J3-F1
#
_entry.id   AF-A0A1Z5L0J3-F1
#
_cell.length_a   1.000
_cell.length_b   1.000
_cell.length_c   1.000
_cell.angle_alpha   90.00
_cell.angle_beta   90.00
_cell.angle_gamma   90.00
#
_symmetry.space_group_name_H-M   'P 1'
#
loop_
_entity.id
_entity.type
_entity.pdbx_description
1 polymer ?
#
loop_
_entity_poly.entity_id
_entity_poly.type
_entity_poly.pdbx_seq_one_letter_code
_entity_poly.pdbx_strand_id
1 'polypeptide(L)'
;MELRRCIIVVLILLSSVVSPAMSEGEGTELGCTGVKYAFQAKGIEDDVPSRAIAGDHLRICQRSMTCCTQELEHKLSAQSREEFDRVLGQEVDKLRQKFSSRMTRFDEFFRELLNTSKRDFHEMFLRTYGMQYDTNSYIFHDMFENLENYYTTGGVDLVEALDGFFQALYLKMFEVLNAQYSFHSKYLQCVAEYKDELKPFGDVPQKLSVEVKRSFVATRTFVQALAIGRDVAQTVMDLGATTECSTALMKMSYCPHCHGLPDLKPCSSYCHNVMEGCLNHHVQLDSEWNNFIDALLNLANRLETSFNIESVVDPLDIRISDAIMNFQENHPLDIRISDAIMNFQENHVVILQSLYDRCGKPRLGKRGGKHELRFETLKFGARHGAVRPTTAAGTSMDRLVQSFKKPIRNARGFWAQLPNKMCRSAEQQECWDGLQKARSAGNESSVRVGKPTEPSDSTLISQLILTLKITTNKLSLAYSGQDVT
;
A
#
# COMPACT_ATOMS: atom_id res chain seq x y z
N MET A 1 27.79 -58.04 -68.38
CA MET A 1 28.73 -57.15 -69.09
C MET A 1 29.38 -56.27 -68.03
N GLU A 2 30.33 -56.79 -67.26
CA GLU A 2 31.75 -56.98 -67.62
C GLU A 2 32.49 -55.66 -67.91
N LEU A 3 33.50 -55.43 -67.04
CA LEU A 3 34.80 -54.78 -67.34
C LEU A 3 34.82 -53.23 -67.42
N ARG A 4 35.68 -52.47 -66.72
CA ARG A 4 37.05 -52.72 -66.22
C ARG A 4 37.41 -51.87 -65.00
N ARG A 5 38.11 -52.53 -64.07
CA ARG A 5 39.02 -51.95 -63.06
C ARG A 5 40.28 -51.39 -63.74
N CYS A 6 40.88 -50.34 -63.17
CA CYS A 6 42.34 -50.19 -63.15
C CYS A 6 42.78 -49.36 -61.94
N ILE A 7 43.51 -50.03 -61.04
CA ILE A 7 44.29 -49.49 -59.93
C ILE A 7 45.65 -49.08 -60.50
N ILE A 8 46.15 -47.87 -60.23
CA ILE A 8 47.59 -47.56 -60.27
C ILE A 8 47.96 -46.69 -59.06
N VAL A 9 49.07 -47.09 -58.45
CA VAL A 9 49.70 -46.68 -57.20
C VAL A 9 50.57 -45.43 -57.38
N VAL A 10 50.51 -44.56 -56.37
CA VAL A 10 51.50 -43.62 -55.80
C VAL A 10 52.81 -43.35 -56.56
N LEU A 11 53.10 -42.06 -56.80
CA LEU A 11 54.45 -41.51 -56.85
C LEU A 11 54.50 -40.15 -56.10
N ILE A 12 55.28 -40.12 -55.03
CA ILE A 12 55.61 -38.96 -54.20
C ILE A 12 56.64 -38.10 -54.95
N LEU A 13 56.37 -36.81 -55.10
CA LEU A 13 57.39 -35.81 -55.41
C LEU A 13 57.27 -34.62 -54.45
N LEU A 14 58.26 -34.54 -53.57
CA LEU A 14 58.58 -33.39 -52.72
C LEU A 14 58.99 -32.21 -53.60
N SER A 15 58.26 -31.11 -53.52
CA SER A 15 58.78 -29.79 -53.88
C SER A 15 58.34 -28.78 -52.81
N SER A 16 59.34 -28.30 -52.08
CA SER A 16 59.27 -27.26 -51.08
C SER A 16 58.92 -25.93 -51.73
N VAL A 17 57.67 -25.51 -51.61
CA VAL A 17 57.28 -24.12 -51.87
C VAL A 17 57.40 -23.36 -50.56
N VAL A 18 58.46 -22.55 -50.52
CA VAL A 18 58.71 -21.53 -49.50
C VAL A 18 57.55 -20.53 -49.56
N SER A 19 56.70 -20.54 -48.54
CA SER A 19 55.73 -19.46 -48.31
C SER A 19 56.49 -18.17 -47.99
N PRO A 20 56.19 -17.04 -48.62
CA PRO A 20 56.76 -15.78 -48.22
C PRO A 20 56.21 -15.40 -46.85
N ALA A 21 57.12 -15.17 -45.92
CA ALA A 21 56.83 -14.57 -44.63
C ALA A 21 56.14 -13.21 -44.86
N MET A 22 54.84 -13.13 -44.55
CA MET A 22 54.20 -11.84 -44.32
C MET A 22 54.66 -11.34 -42.96
N SER A 23 55.68 -10.49 -43.04
CA SER A 23 55.99 -9.39 -42.13
C SER A 23 54.89 -9.08 -41.12
N GLU A 24 55.17 -9.30 -39.84
CA GLU A 24 54.55 -8.54 -38.74
C GLU A 24 54.89 -7.06 -38.96
N GLY A 25 53.86 -6.26 -39.23
CA GLY A 25 53.95 -4.82 -39.37
C GLY A 25 52.57 -4.19 -39.54
N GLU A 26 52.28 -3.24 -38.65
CA GLU A 26 51.27 -2.18 -38.75
C GLU A 26 49.81 -2.48 -38.38
N GLY A 27 49.29 -1.64 -37.48
CA GLY A 27 48.03 -1.81 -36.76
C GLY A 27 46.81 -1.94 -37.65
N THR A 28 45.91 -2.82 -37.24
CA THR A 28 44.53 -2.86 -37.72
C THR A 28 43.88 -1.50 -37.54
N GLU A 29 43.71 -0.74 -38.64
CA GLU A 29 42.91 0.49 -38.65
C GLU A 29 41.52 0.16 -38.09
N LEU A 30 41.20 0.74 -36.94
CA LEU A 30 39.89 0.57 -36.29
C LEU A 30 38.82 1.24 -37.18
N GLY A 31 37.97 0.43 -37.83
CA GLY A 31 36.94 0.90 -38.74
C GLY A 31 35.70 1.42 -38.00
N CYS A 32 35.35 2.69 -38.20
CA CYS A 32 34.20 3.34 -37.54
C CYS A 32 32.86 3.17 -38.27
N THR A 33 32.85 2.46 -39.40
CA THR A 33 31.65 2.21 -40.21
C THR A 33 30.59 1.41 -39.44
N GLY A 34 30.99 0.37 -38.71
CA GLY A 34 30.07 -0.42 -37.87
C GLY A 34 29.43 0.40 -36.75
N VAL A 35 30.20 1.32 -36.15
CA VAL A 35 29.72 2.26 -35.12
C VAL A 35 28.69 3.22 -35.71
N LYS A 36 28.93 3.74 -36.92
CA LYS A 36 27.99 4.61 -37.63
C LYS A 36 26.64 3.93 -37.86
N TYR A 37 26.64 2.69 -38.33
CA TYR A 37 25.39 1.94 -38.51
C TYR A 37 24.67 1.68 -37.18
N ALA A 38 25.41 1.35 -36.10
CA ALA A 38 24.82 1.13 -34.78
C ALA A 38 24.16 2.39 -34.20
N PHE A 39 24.76 3.57 -34.41
CA PHE A 39 24.17 4.84 -33.98
C PHE A 39 22.97 5.25 -34.83
N GLN A 40 23.02 5.06 -36.15
CA GLN A 40 21.86 5.28 -37.03
C GLN A 40 20.66 4.42 -36.64
N ALA A 41 20.89 3.14 -36.30
CA ALA A 41 19.83 2.25 -35.82
C ALA A 41 19.18 2.72 -34.50
N LYS A 42 19.90 3.51 -33.69
CA LYS A 42 19.40 4.13 -32.45
C LYS A 42 18.82 5.54 -32.66
N GLY A 43 18.76 6.03 -33.91
CA GLY A 43 18.27 7.37 -34.23
C GLY A 43 19.24 8.50 -33.84
N ILE A 44 20.52 8.18 -33.65
CA ILE A 44 21.56 9.17 -33.34
C ILE A 44 22.16 9.63 -34.67
N GLU A 45 21.66 10.75 -35.19
CA GLU A 45 22.18 11.40 -36.40
C GLU A 45 23.32 12.36 -36.03
N ASP A 46 24.53 11.79 -35.88
CA ASP A 46 25.74 12.56 -35.57
C ASP A 46 26.91 12.20 -36.49
N ASP A 47 27.86 13.14 -36.57
CA ASP A 47 29.09 13.01 -37.35
C ASP A 47 30.07 12.01 -36.70
N VAL A 48 29.81 10.72 -36.94
CA VAL A 48 30.78 9.65 -36.68
C VAL A 48 31.91 9.74 -37.71
N PRO A 49 33.17 9.89 -37.27
CA PRO A 49 34.33 9.88 -38.17
C PRO A 49 34.35 8.62 -39.04
N SER A 50 34.77 8.74 -40.30
CA SER A 50 34.84 7.57 -41.21
C SER A 50 35.96 6.60 -40.85
N ARG A 51 36.99 7.08 -40.14
CA ARG A 51 38.13 6.32 -39.61
C ARG A 51 38.39 6.75 -38.17
N ALA A 52 39.01 5.88 -37.37
CA ALA A 52 39.35 6.23 -36.00
C ALA A 52 40.31 7.41 -35.94
N ILE A 53 40.03 8.34 -35.02
CA ILE A 53 40.81 9.55 -34.75
C ILE A 53 41.51 9.42 -33.38
N ALA A 54 42.53 10.25 -33.13
CA ALA A 54 43.12 10.35 -31.80
C ALA A 54 42.11 10.92 -30.80
N GLY A 55 41.94 10.26 -29.64
CA GLY A 55 40.91 10.57 -28.65
C GLY A 55 41.33 11.53 -27.52
N ASP A 56 42.33 12.39 -27.73
CA ASP A 56 42.82 13.30 -26.68
C ASP A 56 41.76 14.30 -26.18
N HIS A 57 40.75 14.58 -27.01
CA HIS A 57 39.60 15.43 -26.70
C HIS A 57 38.56 14.77 -25.78
N LEU A 58 38.64 13.46 -25.55
CA LEU A 58 37.69 12.72 -24.72
C LEU A 58 37.88 13.01 -23.23
N ARG A 59 36.75 13.14 -22.53
CA ARG A 59 36.70 13.42 -21.08
C ARG A 59 36.25 12.21 -20.24
N ILE A 60 35.44 11.32 -20.81
CA ILE A 60 34.83 10.19 -20.10
C ILE A 60 35.44 8.87 -20.55
N CYS A 61 35.46 8.62 -21.85
CA CYS A 61 36.05 7.42 -22.43
C CYS A 61 37.58 7.46 -22.39
N GLN A 62 38.20 6.29 -22.47
CA GLN A 62 39.66 6.19 -22.44
C GLN A 62 40.26 6.93 -23.65
N ARG A 63 41.30 7.72 -23.40
CA ARG A 63 42.04 8.44 -24.44
C ARG A 63 42.87 7.46 -25.27
N SER A 64 42.28 6.95 -26.34
CA SER A 64 42.89 6.08 -27.34
C SER A 64 42.37 6.44 -28.74
N MET A 65 42.72 5.64 -29.75
CA MET A 65 42.01 5.71 -31.03
C MET A 65 40.51 5.50 -30.81
N THR A 66 39.70 6.40 -31.38
CA THR A 66 38.26 6.46 -31.11
C THR A 66 37.44 6.81 -32.35
N CYS A 67 36.19 6.34 -32.36
CA CYS A 67 35.15 6.73 -33.32
C CYS A 67 34.22 7.84 -32.78
N CYS A 68 34.57 8.49 -31.67
CA CYS A 68 33.74 9.53 -31.06
C CYS A 68 34.44 10.89 -31.03
N THR A 69 33.69 11.94 -31.38
CA THR A 69 34.07 13.34 -31.14
C THR A 69 33.65 13.77 -29.73
N GLN A 70 34.14 14.93 -29.26
CA GLN A 70 33.76 15.47 -27.95
C GLN A 70 32.25 15.79 -27.88
N GLU A 71 31.68 16.30 -28.98
CA GLU A 71 30.24 16.59 -29.06
C GLU A 71 29.42 15.30 -28.99
N LEU A 72 29.84 14.26 -29.72
CA LEU A 72 29.20 12.95 -29.68
C LEU A 72 29.31 12.31 -28.29
N GLU A 73 30.46 12.42 -27.62
CA GLU A 73 30.64 11.94 -26.24
C GLU A 73 29.65 12.61 -25.27
N HIS A 74 29.43 13.93 -25.40
CA HIS A 74 28.46 14.65 -24.58
C HIS A 74 27.01 14.23 -24.86
N LYS A 75 26.64 14.08 -26.14
CA LYS A 75 25.30 13.60 -26.54
C LYS A 75 25.02 12.19 -26.04
N LEU A 76 25.99 11.27 -26.19
CA LEU A 76 25.89 9.90 -25.68
C LEU A 76 25.81 9.85 -24.14
N SER A 77 26.45 10.78 -23.44
CA SER A 77 26.32 10.90 -21.98
C SER A 77 24.92 11.38 -21.57
N ALA A 78 24.28 12.26 -22.33
CA ALA A 78 22.89 12.64 -22.08
C ALA A 78 21.93 11.47 -22.38
N GLN A 79 22.17 10.75 -23.49
CA GLN A 79 21.40 9.59 -23.89
C GLN A 79 21.47 8.45 -22.85
N SER A 80 22.64 8.19 -22.28
CA SER A 80 22.81 7.14 -21.26
C SER A 80 22.04 7.45 -19.98
N ARG A 81 21.99 8.72 -19.59
CA ARG A 81 21.21 9.21 -18.46
C ARG A 81 19.71 9.07 -18.72
N GLU A 82 19.23 9.49 -19.89
CA GLU A 82 17.81 9.37 -20.24
C GLU A 82 17.36 7.90 -20.27
N GLU A 83 18.19 7.00 -20.82
CA GLU A 83 17.89 5.57 -20.82
C GLU A 83 17.83 5.00 -19.41
N PHE A 84 18.74 5.41 -18.53
CA PHE A 84 18.72 5.04 -17.11
C PHE A 84 17.45 5.54 -16.41
N ASP A 85 17.13 6.84 -16.51
CA ASP A 85 15.96 7.45 -15.87
C ASP A 85 14.66 6.78 -16.38
N ARG A 86 14.60 6.44 -17.67
CA ARG A 86 13.46 5.73 -18.28
C ARG A 86 13.28 4.32 -17.70
N VAL A 87 14.34 3.53 -17.60
CA VAL A 87 14.26 2.16 -17.06
C VAL A 87 13.96 2.18 -15.56
N LEU A 88 14.59 3.09 -14.83
CA LEU A 88 14.33 3.31 -13.40
C LEU A 88 12.86 3.66 -13.16
N GLY A 89 12.34 4.61 -13.94
CA GLY A 89 10.95 5.02 -13.89
C GLY A 89 9.99 3.87 -14.18
N GLN A 90 10.30 3.00 -15.14
CA GLN A 90 9.48 1.82 -15.44
C GLN A 90 9.43 0.82 -14.27
N GLU A 91 10.56 0.56 -13.60
CA GLU A 91 10.60 -0.39 -12.48
C GLU A 91 9.94 0.17 -11.21
N VAL A 92 10.17 1.46 -10.91
CA VAL A 92 9.56 2.14 -9.77
C VAL A 92 8.07 2.38 -9.99
N ASP A 93 7.64 2.68 -11.23
CA ASP A 93 6.22 2.84 -11.53
C ASP A 93 5.43 1.54 -11.32
N LYS A 94 6.00 0.38 -11.67
CA LYS A 94 5.39 -0.93 -11.33
C LYS A 94 5.18 -1.09 -9.83
N LEU A 95 6.09 -0.58 -9.00
CA LEU A 95 5.92 -0.58 -7.54
C LEU A 95 4.79 0.40 -7.12
N ARG A 96 4.85 1.64 -7.60
CA ARG A 96 3.84 2.68 -7.35
C ARG A 96 2.42 2.21 -7.68
N GLN A 97 2.23 1.63 -8.87
CA GLN A 97 0.94 1.11 -9.32
C GLN A 97 0.41 -0.03 -8.42
N LYS A 98 1.30 -0.91 -7.90
CA LYS A 98 0.90 -1.94 -6.94
C LYS A 98 0.34 -1.32 -5.67
N PHE A 99 0.97 -0.29 -5.11
CA PHE A 99 0.45 0.38 -3.91
C PHE A 99 -0.84 1.15 -4.21
N SER A 100 -0.88 1.91 -5.31
CA SER A 100 -2.04 2.72 -5.69
C SER A 100 -3.30 1.88 -5.94
N SER A 101 -3.17 0.78 -6.70
CA SER A 101 -4.31 -0.10 -7.00
C SER A 101 -4.85 -0.80 -5.76
N ARG A 102 -3.98 -1.19 -4.81
CA ARG A 102 -4.40 -1.79 -3.55
C ARG A 102 -5.06 -0.76 -2.65
N MET A 103 -4.47 0.42 -2.50
CA MET A 103 -5.05 1.53 -1.74
C MET A 103 -6.48 1.81 -2.19
N THR A 104 -6.66 2.02 -3.50
CA THR A 104 -7.98 2.32 -4.10
C THR A 104 -8.98 1.20 -3.80
N ARG A 105 -8.60 -0.07 -3.99
CA ARG A 105 -9.49 -1.20 -3.75
C ARG A 105 -9.90 -1.36 -2.28
N PHE A 106 -9.02 -1.06 -1.34
CA PHE A 106 -9.36 -1.07 0.10
C PHE A 106 -10.25 0.12 0.48
N ASP A 107 -10.01 1.30 -0.08
CA ASP A 107 -10.84 2.49 0.14
C ASP A 107 -12.27 2.29 -0.40
N GLU A 108 -12.39 1.83 -1.64
CA GLU A 108 -13.69 1.50 -2.27
C GLU A 108 -14.46 0.46 -1.45
N PHE A 109 -13.80 -0.64 -1.08
CA PHE A 109 -14.41 -1.70 -0.28
C PHE A 109 -14.97 -1.16 1.05
N PHE A 110 -14.19 -0.35 1.77
CA PHE A 110 -14.61 0.17 3.06
C PHE A 110 -15.78 1.17 2.95
N ARG A 111 -15.74 2.06 1.95
CA ARG A 111 -16.84 2.99 1.67
C ARG A 111 -18.13 2.25 1.31
N GLU A 112 -18.01 1.22 0.50
CA GLU A 112 -19.15 0.38 0.11
C GLU A 112 -19.72 -0.39 1.31
N LEU A 113 -18.85 -0.92 2.18
CA LEU A 113 -19.25 -1.60 3.41
C LEU A 113 -20.06 -0.67 4.33
N LEU A 114 -19.57 0.55 4.58
CA LEU A 114 -20.29 1.54 5.40
C LEU A 114 -21.63 1.93 4.79
N ASN A 115 -21.66 2.23 3.49
CA ASN A 115 -22.90 2.61 2.79
C ASN A 115 -23.93 1.47 2.80
N THR A 116 -23.47 0.23 2.62
CA THR A 116 -24.34 -0.96 2.67
C THR A 116 -24.87 -1.17 4.07
N SER A 117 -24.01 -1.14 5.09
CA SER A 117 -24.42 -1.27 6.50
C SER A 117 -25.41 -0.17 6.90
N LYS A 118 -25.21 1.08 6.48
CA LYS A 118 -26.14 2.20 6.71
C LYS A 118 -27.52 1.94 6.11
N ARG A 119 -27.58 1.43 4.87
CA ARG A 119 -28.84 1.09 4.19
C ARG A 119 -29.53 -0.09 4.88
N ASP A 120 -28.79 -1.17 5.10
CA ASP A 120 -29.32 -2.39 5.72
C ASP A 120 -29.83 -2.10 7.15
N PHE A 121 -29.11 -1.27 7.89
CA PHE A 121 -29.52 -0.75 9.19
C PHE A 121 -30.85 -0.01 9.09
N HIS A 122 -30.96 0.94 8.17
CA HIS A 122 -32.18 1.73 7.97
C HIS A 122 -33.39 0.86 7.61
N GLU A 123 -33.22 -0.07 6.66
CA GLU A 123 -34.28 -0.98 6.23
C GLU A 123 -34.72 -1.92 7.38
N MET A 124 -33.77 -2.48 8.12
CA MET A 124 -34.08 -3.34 9.26
C MET A 124 -34.81 -2.56 10.36
N PHE A 125 -34.33 -1.36 10.72
CA PHE A 125 -34.91 -0.55 11.78
C PHE A 125 -36.29 -0.01 11.41
N LEU A 126 -36.51 0.42 10.16
CA LEU A 126 -37.85 0.80 9.69
C LEU A 126 -38.83 -0.37 9.79
N ARG A 127 -38.40 -1.57 9.42
CA ARG A 127 -39.25 -2.76 9.49
C ARG A 127 -39.56 -3.18 10.93
N THR A 128 -38.60 -3.06 11.84
CA THR A 128 -38.75 -3.51 13.24
C THR A 128 -39.45 -2.48 14.12
N TYR A 129 -39.07 -1.21 14.00
CA TYR A 129 -39.51 -0.13 14.90
C TYR A 129 -40.46 0.87 14.25
N GLY A 130 -40.65 0.81 12.92
CA GLY A 130 -41.63 1.64 12.21
C GLY A 130 -41.43 3.15 12.40
N MET A 131 -42.54 3.84 12.64
CA MET A 131 -42.61 5.30 12.76
C MET A 131 -41.75 5.85 13.91
N GLN A 132 -41.59 5.07 15.00
CA GLN A 132 -40.78 5.45 16.15
C GLN A 132 -39.31 5.62 15.77
N TYR A 133 -38.80 4.74 14.90
CA TYR A 133 -37.46 4.90 14.33
C TYR A 133 -37.45 6.02 13.31
N ASP A 134 -38.40 6.06 12.36
CA ASP A 134 -38.40 7.03 11.26
C ASP A 134 -38.30 8.49 11.77
N THR A 135 -39.08 8.81 12.80
CA THR A 135 -39.11 10.13 13.45
C THR A 135 -37.79 10.49 14.14
N ASN A 136 -36.99 9.50 14.56
CA ASN A 136 -35.75 9.67 15.32
C ASN A 136 -34.52 9.14 14.56
N SER A 137 -34.65 8.94 13.25
CA SER A 137 -33.63 8.33 12.40
C SER A 137 -32.35 9.17 12.33
N TYR A 138 -32.44 10.48 12.57
CA TYR A 138 -31.30 11.40 12.61
C TYR A 138 -30.21 10.96 13.59
N ILE A 139 -30.55 10.40 14.76
CA ILE A 139 -29.57 9.94 15.77
C ILE A 139 -28.64 8.87 15.17
N PHE A 140 -29.20 7.98 14.36
CA PHE A 140 -28.45 6.90 13.72
C PHE A 140 -27.73 7.41 12.46
N HIS A 141 -28.32 8.37 11.74
CA HIS A 141 -27.66 9.02 10.62
C HIS A 141 -26.37 9.73 11.06
N ASP A 142 -26.45 10.52 12.13
CA ASP A 142 -25.32 11.25 12.71
C ASP A 142 -24.23 10.29 13.19
N MET A 143 -24.60 9.12 13.75
CA MET A 143 -23.64 8.07 14.10
C MET A 143 -22.87 7.58 12.87
N PHE A 144 -23.56 7.21 11.78
CA PHE A 144 -22.90 6.76 10.55
C PHE A 144 -22.07 7.89 9.91
N GLU A 145 -22.55 9.13 9.94
CA GLU A 145 -21.80 10.28 9.45
C GLU A 145 -20.49 10.48 10.24
N ASN A 146 -20.52 10.32 11.56
CA ASN A 146 -19.30 10.36 12.38
C ASN A 146 -18.31 9.23 12.03
N LEU A 147 -18.81 8.02 11.75
CA LEU A 147 -17.97 6.90 11.29
C LEU A 147 -17.34 7.18 9.91
N GLU A 148 -18.11 7.72 8.97
CA GLU A 148 -17.65 8.13 7.64
C GLU A 148 -16.63 9.29 7.73
N ASN A 149 -16.90 10.29 8.57
CA ASN A 149 -16.03 11.45 8.81
C ASN A 149 -14.72 11.04 9.48
N TYR A 150 -14.76 10.12 10.44
CA TYR A 150 -13.55 9.54 11.01
C TYR A 150 -12.68 8.89 9.93
N TYR A 151 -13.29 8.06 9.07
CA TYR A 151 -12.53 7.36 8.04
C TYR A 151 -11.93 8.30 7.00
N THR A 152 -12.63 9.38 6.64
CA THR A 152 -12.19 10.32 5.60
C THR A 152 -11.20 11.36 6.16
N THR A 153 -11.59 12.07 7.22
CA THR A 153 -10.84 13.20 7.78
C THR A 153 -9.98 12.83 8.99
N GLY A 154 -10.44 11.86 9.80
CA GLY A 154 -9.79 11.49 11.07
C GLY A 154 -9.97 12.53 12.19
N GLY A 155 -10.80 13.56 11.99
CA GLY A 155 -11.02 14.64 12.96
C GLY A 155 -12.10 14.35 14.00
N VAL A 156 -12.50 13.08 14.16
CA VAL A 156 -13.57 12.65 15.07
C VAL A 156 -12.96 11.74 16.13
N ASP A 157 -13.27 11.96 17.41
CA ASP A 157 -12.99 10.95 18.43
C ASP A 157 -14.13 9.91 18.39
N LEU A 158 -13.82 8.69 17.93
CA LEU A 158 -14.81 7.62 17.80
C LEU A 158 -15.44 7.22 19.14
N VAL A 159 -14.70 7.33 20.25
CA VAL A 159 -15.20 6.97 21.57
C VAL A 159 -16.20 8.02 22.03
N GLU A 160 -15.85 9.30 21.88
CA GLU A 160 -16.75 10.42 22.21
C GLU A 160 -18.00 10.41 21.32
N ALA A 161 -17.84 10.19 20.02
CA ALA A 161 -18.96 10.14 19.08
C ALA A 161 -19.94 8.99 19.39
N LEU A 162 -19.43 7.81 19.75
CA LEU A 162 -20.27 6.68 20.14
C LEU A 162 -20.91 6.89 21.51
N ASP A 163 -20.20 7.48 22.48
CA ASP A 163 -20.80 7.80 23.78
C ASP A 163 -21.93 8.83 23.63
N GLY A 164 -21.72 9.86 22.82
CA GLY A 164 -22.76 10.84 22.45
C GLY A 164 -23.96 10.19 21.76
N PHE A 165 -23.73 9.24 20.85
CA PHE A 165 -24.79 8.44 20.23
C PHE A 165 -25.60 7.65 21.28
N PHE A 166 -24.94 6.90 22.16
CA PHE A 166 -25.63 6.12 23.19
C PHE A 166 -26.33 7.00 24.22
N GLN A 167 -25.81 8.19 24.52
CA GLN A 167 -26.49 9.17 25.36
C GLN A 167 -27.77 9.70 24.70
N ALA A 168 -27.70 10.09 23.43
CA ALA A 168 -28.87 10.54 22.68
C ALA A 168 -29.93 9.44 22.56
N LEU A 169 -29.50 8.20 22.27
CA LEU A 169 -30.37 7.03 22.20
C LEU A 169 -31.04 6.74 23.56
N TYR A 170 -30.28 6.78 24.66
CA TYR A 170 -30.83 6.58 26.00
C TYR A 170 -31.94 7.58 26.33
N LEU A 171 -31.67 8.88 26.15
CA LEU A 171 -32.65 9.93 26.44
C LEU A 171 -33.90 9.77 25.58
N LYS A 172 -33.74 9.48 24.28
CA LYS A 172 -34.87 9.29 23.37
C LYS A 172 -35.70 8.07 23.76
N MET A 173 -35.06 6.97 24.11
CA MET A 173 -35.74 5.75 24.55
C MET A 173 -36.47 5.96 25.87
N PHE A 174 -35.86 6.70 26.81
CA PHE A 174 -36.50 7.06 28.07
C PHE A 174 -37.79 7.88 27.83
N GLU A 175 -37.76 8.87 26.93
CA GLU A 175 -38.95 9.64 26.56
C GLU A 175 -40.03 8.78 25.91
N VAL A 176 -39.66 7.92 24.95
CA VAL A 176 -40.60 7.08 24.20
C VAL A 176 -41.27 6.06 25.11
N LEU A 177 -40.52 5.37 25.98
CA LEU A 177 -41.11 4.42 26.92
C LEU A 177 -42.01 5.14 27.94
N ASN A 178 -41.64 6.33 28.39
CA ASN A 178 -42.38 7.06 29.41
C ASN A 178 -43.28 8.16 28.84
N ALA A 179 -43.89 7.94 27.67
CA ALA A 179 -44.72 8.92 26.95
C ALA A 179 -45.93 9.46 27.75
N GLN A 180 -46.31 8.79 28.84
CA GLN A 180 -47.34 9.24 29.79
C GLN A 180 -46.92 10.45 30.65
N TYR A 181 -45.61 10.72 30.74
CA TYR A 181 -45.04 11.84 31.48
C TYR A 181 -44.54 12.93 30.53
N SER A 182 -44.55 14.17 31.00
CA SER A 182 -43.91 15.29 30.31
C SER A 182 -42.56 15.58 30.97
N PHE A 183 -41.49 15.54 30.19
CA PHE A 183 -40.14 15.82 30.65
C PHE A 183 -39.67 17.20 30.20
N HIS A 184 -39.13 18.00 31.12
CA HIS A 184 -38.46 19.25 30.77
C HIS A 184 -36.96 19.03 30.63
N SER A 185 -36.26 19.93 29.93
CA SER A 185 -34.81 19.82 29.66
C SER A 185 -33.97 19.53 30.92
N LYS A 186 -34.21 20.23 32.05
CA LYS A 186 -33.47 19.96 33.31
C LYS A 186 -33.65 18.53 33.86
N TYR A 187 -34.80 17.90 33.61
CA TYR A 187 -35.06 16.53 34.07
C TYR A 187 -34.26 15.54 33.22
N LEU A 188 -34.28 15.73 31.90
CA LEU A 188 -33.49 14.92 30.97
C LEU A 188 -31.98 15.07 31.21
N GLN A 189 -31.53 16.26 31.60
CA GLN A 189 -30.14 16.47 32.01
C GLN A 189 -29.79 15.67 33.28
N CYS A 190 -30.65 15.68 34.30
CA CYS A 190 -30.47 14.84 35.49
C CYS A 190 -30.47 13.33 35.14
N VAL A 191 -31.37 12.89 34.26
CA VAL A 191 -31.42 11.50 33.78
C VAL A 191 -30.11 11.13 33.06
N ALA A 192 -29.58 12.03 32.23
CA ALA A 192 -28.33 11.82 31.52
C ALA A 192 -27.12 11.62 32.47
N GLU A 193 -27.07 12.36 33.59
CA GLU A 193 -25.99 12.26 34.58
C GLU A 193 -25.85 10.86 35.20
N TYR A 194 -26.96 10.10 35.29
CA TYR A 194 -26.96 8.75 35.86
C TYR A 194 -26.83 7.64 34.80
N LYS A 195 -26.65 7.97 33.51
CA LYS A 195 -26.53 6.98 32.42
C LYS A 195 -25.47 5.92 32.71
N ASP A 196 -24.28 6.35 33.12
CA ASP A 196 -23.11 5.47 33.24
C ASP A 196 -23.17 4.57 34.47
N GLU A 197 -23.85 5.01 35.53
CA GLU A 197 -24.14 4.20 36.72
C GLU A 197 -25.21 3.15 36.41
N LEU A 198 -26.28 3.55 35.72
CA LEU A 198 -27.43 2.70 35.44
C LEU A 198 -27.19 1.70 34.31
N LYS A 199 -26.23 1.98 33.42
CA LYS A 199 -25.88 1.14 32.26
C LYS A 199 -27.12 0.60 31.53
N PRO A 200 -27.98 1.48 30.99
CA PRO A 200 -29.27 1.09 30.41
C PRO A 200 -29.15 0.04 29.28
N PHE A 201 -28.03 0.07 28.57
CA PHE A 201 -27.72 -0.85 27.47
C PHE A 201 -26.73 -1.95 27.85
N GLY A 202 -26.53 -2.18 29.16
CA GLY A 202 -25.54 -3.13 29.68
C GLY A 202 -24.12 -2.77 29.28
N ASP A 203 -23.36 -3.74 28.80
CA ASP A 203 -21.97 -3.60 28.38
C ASP A 203 -21.80 -3.34 26.87
N VAL A 204 -22.91 -3.29 26.11
CA VAL A 204 -22.89 -3.08 24.66
C VAL A 204 -22.18 -1.78 24.26
N PRO A 205 -22.48 -0.60 24.87
CA PRO A 205 -21.82 0.64 24.47
C PRO A 205 -20.30 0.59 24.61
N GLN A 206 -19.81 0.03 25.73
CA GLN A 206 -18.39 -0.05 26.02
C GLN A 206 -17.68 -1.03 25.07
N LYS A 207 -18.25 -2.23 24.89
CA LYS A 207 -17.68 -3.26 24.00
C LYS A 207 -17.67 -2.79 22.54
N LEU A 208 -18.79 -2.24 22.07
CA LEU A 208 -18.91 -1.76 20.70
C LEU A 208 -17.93 -0.61 20.43
N SER A 209 -17.78 0.33 21.35
CA SER A 209 -16.86 1.46 21.19
C SER A 209 -15.41 1.03 21.04
N VAL A 210 -14.97 0.04 21.83
CA VAL A 210 -13.61 -0.51 21.73
C VAL A 210 -13.39 -1.25 20.41
N GLU A 211 -14.37 -2.05 19.97
CA GLU A 211 -14.29 -2.80 18.71
C GLU A 211 -14.30 -1.86 17.49
N VAL A 212 -15.21 -0.88 17.46
CA VAL A 212 -15.29 0.15 16.41
C VAL A 212 -13.98 0.93 16.35
N LYS A 213 -13.50 1.46 17.48
CA LYS A 213 -12.25 2.20 17.52
C LYS A 213 -11.09 1.40 16.91
N ARG A 214 -10.87 0.17 17.37
CA ARG A 214 -9.74 -0.66 16.92
C ARG A 214 -9.82 -0.99 15.44
N SER A 215 -11.00 -1.39 14.95
CA SER A 215 -11.18 -1.73 13.54
C SER A 215 -11.02 -0.51 12.64
N PHE A 216 -11.62 0.63 12.97
CA PHE A 216 -11.52 1.84 12.15
C PHE A 216 -10.11 2.45 12.16
N VAL A 217 -9.45 2.52 13.32
CA VAL A 217 -8.04 2.96 13.42
C VAL A 217 -7.15 2.07 12.54
N ALA A 218 -7.29 0.74 12.65
CA ALA A 218 -6.51 -0.20 11.87
C ALA A 218 -6.76 -0.04 10.36
N THR A 219 -8.03 0.02 9.93
CA THR A 219 -8.38 0.14 8.51
C THR A 219 -7.90 1.46 7.91
N ARG A 220 -8.16 2.60 8.59
CA ARG A 220 -7.70 3.91 8.12
C ARG A 220 -6.18 3.99 8.03
N THR A 221 -5.48 3.58 9.09
CA THR A 221 -4.01 3.58 9.12
C THR A 221 -3.43 2.70 8.01
N PHE A 222 -4.03 1.55 7.76
CA PHE A 222 -3.61 0.65 6.68
C PHE A 222 -3.75 1.29 5.29
N VAL A 223 -4.89 1.91 4.98
CA VAL A 223 -5.11 2.59 3.70
C VAL A 223 -4.18 3.79 3.53
N GLN A 224 -4.00 4.59 4.59
CA GLN A 224 -3.06 5.72 4.59
C GLN A 224 -1.61 5.26 4.38
N ALA A 225 -1.20 4.16 5.02
CA ALA A 225 0.12 3.60 4.82
C ALA A 225 0.34 3.16 3.36
N LEU A 226 -0.68 2.62 2.68
CA LEU A 226 -0.58 2.31 1.25
C LEU A 226 -0.41 3.54 0.38
N ALA A 227 -1.11 4.63 0.69
CA ALA A 227 -0.91 5.91 0.02
C ALA A 227 0.52 6.42 0.23
N ILE A 228 1.04 6.37 1.46
CA ILE A 228 2.42 6.76 1.76
C ILE A 228 3.43 5.87 1.01
N GLY A 229 3.22 4.55 0.94
CA GLY A 229 4.08 3.65 0.16
C GLY A 229 4.12 3.99 -1.33
N ARG A 230 2.97 4.38 -1.91
CA ARG A 230 2.88 4.93 -3.28
C ARG A 230 3.65 6.24 -3.41
N ASP A 231 3.46 7.16 -2.46
CA ASP A 231 4.04 8.51 -2.51
C ASP A 231 5.55 8.49 -2.30
N VAL A 232 6.07 7.60 -1.44
CA VAL A 232 7.51 7.34 -1.32
C VAL A 232 8.06 6.82 -2.65
N ALA A 233 7.42 5.82 -3.27
CA ALA A 233 7.87 5.32 -4.58
C ALA A 233 7.84 6.41 -5.66
N GLN A 234 6.86 7.31 -5.63
CA GLN A 234 6.78 8.45 -6.55
C GLN A 234 7.90 9.47 -6.31
N THR A 235 8.11 9.86 -5.05
CA THR A 235 9.04 10.93 -4.67
C THR A 235 10.50 10.52 -4.84
N VAL A 236 10.81 9.23 -4.69
CA VAL A 236 12.16 8.69 -4.95
C VAL A 236 12.61 8.97 -6.38
N MET A 237 11.69 9.05 -7.35
CA MET A 237 12.02 9.35 -8.74
C MET A 237 12.60 10.75 -8.96
N ASP A 238 12.43 11.66 -8.00
CA ASP A 238 13.01 13.01 -8.07
C ASP A 238 14.54 12.98 -7.81
N LEU A 239 15.07 11.85 -7.33
CA LEU A 239 16.50 11.59 -7.23
C LEU A 239 17.07 11.22 -8.60
N GLY A 240 17.33 12.23 -9.42
CA GLY A 240 18.01 12.05 -10.70
C GLY A 240 19.44 11.52 -10.56
N ALA A 241 19.98 10.98 -11.64
CA ALA A 241 21.38 10.54 -11.70
C ALA A 241 22.37 11.68 -11.38
N THR A 242 23.34 11.41 -10.51
CA THR A 242 24.43 12.37 -10.23
C THR A 242 25.37 12.52 -11.43
N THR A 243 26.27 13.51 -11.38
CA THR A 243 27.32 13.74 -12.39
C THR A 243 28.28 12.55 -12.49
N GLU A 244 28.61 11.94 -11.36
CA GLU A 244 29.50 10.76 -11.27
C GLU A 244 28.80 9.54 -11.87
N CYS A 245 27.52 9.35 -11.52
CA CYS A 245 26.70 8.29 -12.10
C CYS A 245 26.56 8.46 -13.62
N SER A 246 26.27 9.67 -14.11
CA SER A 246 26.15 9.95 -15.55
C SER A 246 27.43 9.59 -16.31
N THR A 247 28.59 9.90 -15.70
CA THR A 247 29.91 9.55 -16.23
C THR A 247 30.12 8.03 -16.26
N ALA A 248 29.76 7.33 -15.18
CA ALA A 248 29.86 5.87 -15.09
C ALA A 248 28.93 5.15 -16.07
N LEU A 249 27.70 5.66 -16.24
CA LEU A 249 26.71 5.15 -17.21
C LEU A 249 27.19 5.31 -18.65
N MET A 250 27.74 6.49 -18.99
CA MET A 250 28.34 6.72 -20.30
C MET A 250 29.49 5.74 -20.56
N LYS A 251 30.37 5.54 -19.57
CA LYS A 251 31.50 4.62 -19.66
C LYS A 251 31.09 3.16 -19.84
N MET A 252 30.03 2.76 -19.16
CA MET A 252 29.49 1.41 -19.24
C MET A 252 28.77 1.13 -20.57
N SER A 253 27.94 2.07 -21.03
CA SER A 253 26.99 1.82 -22.12
C SER A 253 27.52 2.18 -23.51
N TYR A 254 28.32 3.25 -23.64
CA TYR A 254 28.64 3.83 -24.95
C TYR A 254 30.15 3.95 -25.25
N CYS A 255 31.04 3.90 -24.27
CA CYS A 255 32.48 3.81 -24.58
C CYS A 255 32.87 2.59 -25.44
N PRO A 256 32.24 1.41 -25.34
CA PRO A 256 32.51 0.32 -26.31
C PRO A 256 32.28 0.75 -27.74
N HIS A 257 31.24 1.55 -28.00
CA HIS A 257 30.91 2.06 -29.33
C HIS A 257 32.01 3.03 -29.79
N CYS A 258 32.49 3.91 -28.90
CA CYS A 258 33.61 4.79 -29.18
C CYS A 258 34.94 4.05 -29.45
N HIS A 259 35.10 2.82 -28.95
CA HIS A 259 36.24 1.94 -29.23
C HIS A 259 35.99 0.96 -30.39
N GLY A 260 34.96 1.16 -31.23
CA GLY A 260 34.71 0.31 -32.39
C GLY A 260 34.03 -1.02 -32.09
N LEU A 261 33.47 -1.19 -30.89
CA LEU A 261 32.83 -2.41 -30.39
C LEU A 261 31.35 -2.16 -30.05
N PRO A 262 30.48 -1.81 -31.03
CA PRO A 262 29.09 -1.43 -30.77
C PRO A 262 28.22 -2.57 -30.23
N ASP A 263 28.53 -3.83 -30.57
CA ASP A 263 27.76 -5.01 -30.15
C ASP A 263 28.14 -5.52 -28.75
N LEU A 264 29.21 -4.99 -28.15
CA LEU A 264 29.74 -5.48 -26.89
C LEU A 264 28.95 -4.89 -25.70
N LYS A 265 28.22 -5.76 -25.01
CA LYS A 265 27.47 -5.40 -23.79
C LYS A 265 28.36 -5.41 -22.54
N PRO A 266 28.02 -4.64 -21.50
CA PRO A 266 28.75 -4.67 -20.23
C PRO A 266 28.68 -6.04 -19.56
N CYS A 267 29.77 -6.41 -18.89
CA CYS A 267 29.83 -7.59 -18.02
C CYS A 267 28.81 -7.44 -16.88
N SER A 268 28.22 -8.54 -16.42
CA SER A 268 27.20 -8.52 -15.36
C SER A 268 27.70 -7.88 -14.06
N SER A 269 28.90 -8.25 -13.61
CA SER A 269 29.54 -7.65 -12.42
C SER A 269 29.83 -6.16 -12.59
N TYR A 270 30.31 -5.74 -13.77
CA TYR A 270 30.60 -4.34 -14.04
C TYR A 270 29.30 -3.50 -14.05
N CYS A 271 28.26 -4.00 -14.70
CA CYS A 271 26.96 -3.35 -14.68
C CYS A 271 26.42 -3.23 -13.25
N HIS A 272 26.48 -4.31 -12.48
CA HIS A 272 26.00 -4.30 -11.10
C HIS A 272 26.70 -3.23 -10.26
N ASN A 273 28.04 -3.14 -10.34
CA ASN A 273 28.83 -2.15 -9.61
C ASN A 273 28.47 -0.71 -10.00
N VAL A 274 28.26 -0.44 -11.31
CA VAL A 274 27.84 0.88 -11.79
C VAL A 274 26.45 1.23 -11.26
N MET A 275 25.50 0.28 -11.33
CA MET A 275 24.13 0.48 -10.85
C MET A 275 24.06 0.65 -9.33
N GLU A 276 24.86 -0.09 -8.56
CA GLU A 276 24.96 0.06 -7.11
C GLU A 276 25.46 1.47 -6.73
N GLY A 277 26.47 1.98 -7.44
CA GLY A 277 26.97 3.35 -7.24
C GLY A 277 25.91 4.42 -7.59
N CYS A 278 25.23 4.25 -8.72
CA CYS A 278 24.16 5.15 -9.17
C CYS A 278 22.93 5.16 -8.26
N LEU A 279 22.60 4.01 -7.68
CA LEU A 279 21.41 3.81 -6.84
C LEU A 279 21.71 3.82 -5.35
N ASN A 280 22.90 4.28 -4.93
CA ASN A 280 23.32 4.28 -3.54
C ASN A 280 22.29 4.94 -2.61
N HIS A 281 21.75 6.11 -3.00
CA HIS A 281 20.68 6.79 -2.28
C HIS A 281 19.39 5.98 -2.18
N HIS A 282 19.03 5.25 -3.24
CA HIS A 282 17.82 4.44 -3.29
C HIS A 282 17.94 3.22 -2.37
N VAL A 283 19.10 2.55 -2.37
CA VAL A 283 19.36 1.37 -1.54
C VAL A 283 19.34 1.70 -0.04
N GLN A 284 19.67 2.93 0.36
CA GLN A 284 19.56 3.37 1.76
C GLN A 284 18.14 3.29 2.32
N LEU A 285 17.11 3.34 1.46
CA LEU A 285 15.71 3.18 1.86
C LEU A 285 15.36 1.73 2.20
N ASP A 286 16.14 0.74 1.74
CA ASP A 286 15.75 -0.68 1.77
C ASP A 286 15.43 -1.17 3.18
N SER A 287 16.23 -0.77 4.18
CA SER A 287 16.02 -1.21 5.56
C SER A 287 14.69 -0.72 6.13
N GLU A 288 14.41 0.59 6.04
CA GLU A 288 13.16 1.14 6.58
C GLU A 288 11.95 0.77 5.72
N TRP A 289 12.15 0.59 4.42
CA TRP A 289 11.14 0.06 3.53
C TRP A 289 10.73 -1.36 3.95
N ASN A 290 11.69 -2.23 4.25
CA ASN A 290 11.40 -3.59 4.71
C ASN A 290 10.66 -3.59 6.06
N ASN A 291 11.08 -2.74 7.00
CA ASN A 291 10.36 -2.56 8.28
C ASN A 291 8.91 -2.11 8.05
N PHE A 292 8.71 -1.16 7.14
CA PHE A 292 7.39 -0.67 6.73
C PHE A 292 6.54 -1.78 6.11
N ILE A 293 7.09 -2.57 5.18
CA ILE A 293 6.40 -3.71 4.56
C ILE A 293 5.99 -4.75 5.60
N ASP A 294 6.88 -5.08 6.53
CA ASP A 294 6.61 -6.07 7.57
C ASP A 294 5.50 -5.58 8.53
N ALA A 295 5.54 -4.31 8.95
CA ALA A 295 4.48 -3.70 9.75
C ALA A 295 3.13 -3.67 9.02
N LEU A 296 3.14 -3.37 7.73
CA LEU A 296 1.95 -3.34 6.88
C LEU A 296 1.33 -4.73 6.73
N LEU A 297 2.16 -5.77 6.54
CA LEU A 297 1.71 -7.17 6.50
C LEU A 297 1.14 -7.64 7.84
N ASN A 298 1.74 -7.21 8.96
CA ASN A 298 1.25 -7.53 10.30
C ASN A 298 -0.13 -6.92 10.56
N LEU A 299 -0.34 -5.65 10.21
CA LEU A 299 -1.65 -5.01 10.33
C LEU A 299 -2.68 -5.67 9.40
N ALA A 300 -2.30 -6.06 8.17
CA ALA A 300 -3.18 -6.80 7.28
C ALA A 300 -3.67 -8.13 7.90
N ASN A 301 -2.79 -8.89 8.59
CA ASN A 301 -3.20 -10.10 9.30
C ASN A 301 -4.21 -9.81 10.43
N ARG A 302 -4.05 -8.65 11.10
CA ARG A 302 -4.94 -8.22 12.16
C ARG A 302 -6.33 -7.84 11.63
N LEU A 303 -6.38 -7.18 10.47
CA LEU A 303 -7.60 -6.83 9.74
C LEU A 303 -8.37 -8.06 9.23
N GLU A 304 -7.68 -9.17 8.94
CA GLU A 304 -8.33 -10.45 8.59
C GLU A 304 -8.98 -11.12 9.82
N THR A 305 -8.45 -10.86 11.02
CA THR A 305 -8.80 -11.60 12.24
C THR A 305 -9.54 -10.76 13.28
N SER A 306 -8.80 -10.07 14.13
CA SER A 306 -9.30 -9.47 15.38
C SER A 306 -9.76 -8.02 15.22
N PHE A 307 -9.28 -7.31 14.21
CA PHE A 307 -9.72 -5.96 13.84
C PHE A 307 -10.46 -5.99 12.50
N ASN A 308 -11.16 -7.10 12.22
CA ASN A 308 -11.95 -7.24 11.03
C ASN A 308 -13.11 -6.24 11.07
N ILE A 309 -13.16 -5.36 10.07
CA ILE A 309 -14.15 -4.30 10.02
C ILE A 309 -15.54 -4.82 9.66
N GLU A 310 -15.66 -5.87 8.84
CA GLU A 310 -16.93 -6.48 8.47
C GLU A 310 -17.62 -7.06 9.72
N SER A 311 -16.86 -7.70 10.62
CA SER A 311 -17.42 -8.28 11.85
C SER A 311 -17.93 -7.24 12.86
N VAL A 312 -17.56 -5.97 12.68
CA VAL A 312 -17.98 -4.84 13.52
C VAL A 312 -19.09 -4.04 12.85
N VAL A 313 -18.95 -3.72 11.56
CA VAL A 313 -19.85 -2.83 10.81
C VAL A 313 -21.11 -3.55 10.31
N ASP A 314 -21.00 -4.81 9.87
CA ASP A 314 -22.16 -5.55 9.34
C ASP A 314 -23.24 -5.79 10.40
N PRO A 315 -22.92 -6.25 11.64
CA PRO A 315 -23.96 -6.55 12.62
C PRO A 315 -24.32 -5.33 13.50
N LEU A 316 -24.02 -4.09 13.08
CA LEU A 316 -24.37 -2.91 13.86
C LEU A 316 -25.88 -2.81 14.10
N ASP A 317 -26.67 -3.14 13.08
CA ASP A 317 -28.13 -3.18 13.13
C ASP A 317 -28.62 -4.12 14.23
N ILE A 318 -28.14 -5.36 14.25
CA ILE A 318 -28.51 -6.38 15.21
C ILE A 318 -28.02 -6.01 16.62
N ARG A 319 -26.76 -5.58 16.77
CA ARG A 319 -26.18 -5.26 18.08
C ARG A 319 -26.85 -4.06 18.74
N ILE A 320 -27.14 -3.01 17.97
CA ILE A 320 -27.85 -1.83 18.49
C ILE A 320 -29.30 -2.20 18.79
N SER A 321 -29.96 -2.99 17.93
CA SER A 321 -31.30 -3.48 18.22
C SER A 321 -31.35 -4.35 19.49
N ASP A 322 -30.34 -5.19 19.73
CA ASP A 322 -30.24 -6.01 20.94
C ASP A 322 -30.05 -5.15 22.19
N ALA A 323 -29.23 -4.10 22.13
CA ALA A 323 -29.14 -3.11 23.19
C ALA A 323 -30.50 -2.43 23.48
N ILE A 324 -31.23 -2.08 22.43
CA ILE A 324 -32.56 -1.47 22.55
C ILE A 324 -33.54 -2.45 23.22
N MET A 325 -33.56 -3.72 22.79
CA MET A 325 -34.41 -4.76 23.38
C MET A 325 -34.06 -5.01 24.85
N ASN A 326 -32.77 -5.12 25.19
CA ASN A 326 -32.34 -5.29 26.58
C ASN A 326 -32.80 -4.13 27.48
N PHE A 327 -32.74 -2.89 26.99
CA PHE A 327 -33.27 -1.74 27.74
C PHE A 327 -34.79 -1.84 27.95
N GLN A 328 -35.54 -2.28 26.93
CA GLN A 328 -36.99 -2.45 27.03
C GLN A 328 -37.38 -3.56 28.02
N GLU A 329 -36.70 -4.70 28.00
CA GLU A 329 -36.95 -5.81 28.93
C GLU A 329 -36.60 -5.45 30.39
N ASN A 330 -35.62 -4.56 30.58
CA ASN A 330 -35.23 -4.01 31.89
C ASN A 330 -36.11 -2.82 32.35
N HIS A 331 -37.12 -2.43 31.57
CA HIS A 331 -38.07 -1.37 31.87
C HIS A 331 -39.52 -1.86 31.73
N PRO A 332 -40.05 -2.66 32.68
CA PRO A 332 -41.45 -3.06 32.67
C PRO A 332 -42.33 -1.81 32.86
N LEU A 333 -43.09 -1.50 31.81
CA LEU A 333 -43.98 -0.34 31.72
C LEU A 333 -45.26 -0.47 32.56
N ASP A 334 -45.54 -1.65 33.12
CA ASP A 334 -46.79 -1.92 33.83
C ASP A 334 -46.52 -2.55 35.20
N ILE A 335 -46.10 -1.74 36.15
CA ILE A 335 -46.20 -2.10 37.57
C ILE A 335 -47.43 -1.41 38.13
N ARG A 336 -48.56 -2.11 38.09
CA ARG A 336 -49.56 -1.94 39.12
C ARG A 336 -48.86 -2.33 40.43
N ILE A 337 -48.82 -1.41 41.39
CA ILE A 337 -48.17 -1.60 42.70
C ILE A 337 -48.62 -2.93 43.38
N SER A 338 -49.80 -3.44 43.01
CA SER A 338 -50.34 -4.72 43.45
C SER A 338 -49.60 -5.97 42.96
N ASP A 339 -48.93 -5.92 41.80
CA ASP A 339 -48.32 -7.11 41.17
C ASP A 339 -46.83 -7.26 41.53
N ALA A 340 -46.18 -6.16 41.96
CA ALA A 340 -44.79 -6.14 42.44
C ALA A 340 -44.55 -6.92 43.73
N ILE A 341 -45.61 -7.33 44.44
CA ILE A 341 -45.50 -8.07 45.70
C ILE A 341 -45.20 -9.57 45.45
N MET A 342 -45.37 -10.10 44.23
CA MET A 342 -45.41 -11.56 44.03
C MET A 342 -44.28 -12.20 43.21
N ASN A 343 -43.41 -11.48 42.49
CA ASN A 343 -42.29 -12.12 41.78
C ASN A 343 -41.03 -11.24 41.76
N PHE A 344 -40.09 -11.62 42.62
CA PHE A 344 -38.78 -11.00 42.78
C PHE A 344 -37.82 -11.59 41.74
N GLN A 345 -37.52 -10.84 40.68
CA GLN A 345 -36.30 -11.02 39.89
C GLN A 345 -35.56 -9.68 39.93
N GLU A 346 -34.47 -9.62 40.70
CA GLU A 346 -33.90 -8.44 41.37
C GLU A 346 -33.39 -7.29 40.47
N ASN A 347 -33.34 -7.43 39.15
CA ASN A 347 -32.61 -6.48 38.29
C ASN A 347 -33.49 -5.58 37.38
N HIS A 348 -34.79 -5.85 37.24
CA HIS A 348 -35.60 -5.26 36.14
C HIS A 348 -36.50 -4.05 36.52
N VAL A 349 -36.57 -3.63 37.79
CA VAL A 349 -37.45 -2.50 38.24
C VAL A 349 -36.64 -1.29 38.75
N VAL A 350 -35.32 -1.39 38.72
CA VAL A 350 -34.42 -0.51 39.48
C VAL A 350 -34.22 0.85 38.81
N ILE A 351 -34.23 0.92 37.47
CA ILE A 351 -33.82 2.14 36.74
C ILE A 351 -34.80 3.29 36.99
N LEU A 352 -36.11 3.06 36.80
CA LEU A 352 -37.12 4.12 36.94
C LEU A 352 -37.29 4.56 38.40
N GLN A 353 -37.23 3.62 39.34
CA GLN A 353 -37.31 3.91 40.77
C GLN A 353 -36.10 4.73 41.24
N SER A 354 -34.89 4.34 40.83
CA SER A 354 -33.66 5.06 41.16
C SER A 354 -33.67 6.48 40.59
N LEU A 355 -34.20 6.66 39.38
CA LEU A 355 -34.36 7.99 38.76
C LEU A 355 -35.41 8.84 39.48
N TYR A 356 -36.50 8.27 40.01
CA TYR A 356 -37.46 9.02 40.81
C TYR A 356 -36.89 9.50 42.13
N ASP A 357 -36.07 8.68 42.78
CA ASP A 357 -35.45 9.04 44.06
C ASP A 357 -34.41 10.16 43.89
N ARG A 358 -33.71 10.17 42.74
CA ARG A 358 -32.61 11.13 42.48
C ARG A 358 -33.05 12.39 41.73
N CYS A 359 -33.84 12.24 40.66
CA CYS A 359 -34.31 13.34 39.81
C CYS A 359 -35.72 13.83 40.17
N GLY A 360 -36.44 13.13 41.05
CA GLY A 360 -37.82 13.41 41.41
C GLY A 360 -38.85 12.74 40.48
N LYS A 361 -40.12 12.74 40.89
CA LYS A 361 -41.21 12.20 40.07
C LYS A 361 -41.62 13.21 38.97
N PRO A 362 -41.62 12.79 37.69
CA PRO A 362 -41.98 13.65 36.58
C PRO A 362 -43.48 13.97 36.57
N ARG A 363 -43.86 15.07 35.92
CA ARG A 363 -45.27 15.48 35.83
C ARG A 363 -45.99 14.62 34.79
N LEU A 364 -47.20 14.16 35.14
CA LEU A 364 -48.09 13.47 34.20
C LEU A 364 -48.44 14.42 33.03
N GLY A 365 -48.27 13.92 31.81
CA GLY A 365 -48.65 14.66 30.61
C GLY A 365 -50.17 14.82 30.49
N LYS A 366 -50.63 15.86 29.77
CA LYS A 366 -52.04 15.96 29.38
C LYS A 366 -52.35 14.80 28.43
N ARG A 367 -53.34 13.96 28.77
CA ARG A 367 -53.77 12.76 28.01
C ARG A 367 -53.88 13.03 26.50
N GLY A 368 -52.81 12.72 25.75
CA GLY A 368 -52.90 12.28 24.36
C GLY A 368 -53.25 10.80 24.35
N GLY A 369 -54.05 10.35 23.38
CA GLY A 369 -54.64 9.01 23.36
C GLY A 369 -53.64 7.88 23.66
N LYS A 370 -54.11 6.85 24.36
CA LYS A 370 -53.37 5.60 24.58
C LYS A 370 -52.94 5.01 23.23
N HIS A 371 -51.73 5.29 22.80
CA HIS A 371 -51.02 4.35 21.94
C HIS A 371 -50.26 3.42 22.87
N GLU A 372 -50.83 2.23 23.12
CA GLU A 372 -50.02 1.09 23.52
C GLU A 372 -48.95 0.93 22.44
N LEU A 373 -47.69 1.11 22.83
CA LEU A 373 -46.55 0.82 21.97
C LEU A 373 -46.55 -0.70 21.76
N ARG A 374 -47.20 -1.14 20.68
CA ARG A 374 -47.22 -2.54 20.28
C ARG A 374 -45.90 -2.85 19.59
N PHE A 375 -44.88 -3.13 20.38
CA PHE A 375 -43.64 -3.69 19.88
C PHE A 375 -43.92 -5.13 19.47
N GLU A 376 -44.00 -5.41 18.17
CA GLU A 376 -43.96 -6.79 17.71
C GLU A 376 -42.58 -7.35 18.07
N THR A 377 -42.54 -8.30 19.00
CA THR A 377 -41.37 -9.12 19.29
C THR A 377 -41.10 -10.00 18.06
N LEU A 378 -40.52 -9.40 17.03
CA LEU A 378 -39.95 -10.13 15.93
C LEU A 378 -38.72 -10.85 16.48
N LYS A 379 -38.86 -12.15 16.74
CA LYS A 379 -37.70 -13.03 16.89
C LYS A 379 -36.89 -12.84 15.63
N PHE A 380 -35.75 -12.16 15.75
CA PHE A 380 -34.73 -12.12 14.72
C PHE A 380 -34.33 -13.57 14.48
N GLY A 381 -34.98 -14.21 13.50
CA GLY A 381 -34.59 -15.54 13.05
C GLY A 381 -33.11 -15.45 12.76
N ALA A 382 -32.32 -16.29 13.43
CA ALA A 382 -30.88 -16.27 13.29
C ALA A 382 -30.55 -16.19 11.79
N ARG A 383 -29.86 -15.13 11.35
CA ARG A 383 -29.11 -15.15 10.09
C ARG A 383 -27.95 -16.17 10.20
N HIS A 384 -28.13 -17.30 10.90
CA HIS A 384 -27.32 -18.51 10.80
C HIS A 384 -27.66 -19.18 9.46
N GLY A 385 -27.18 -18.62 8.36
CA GLY A 385 -27.30 -19.23 7.04
C GLY A 385 -27.65 -18.27 5.90
N ALA A 386 -28.01 -17.02 6.17
CA ALA A 386 -27.95 -16.01 5.13
C ALA A 386 -26.47 -15.82 4.79
N VAL A 387 -26.08 -16.16 3.55
CA VAL A 387 -24.78 -15.77 2.99
C VAL A 387 -24.62 -14.30 3.33
N ARG A 388 -23.63 -13.97 4.16
CA ARG A 388 -23.31 -12.59 4.53
C ARG A 388 -23.34 -11.79 3.25
N PRO A 389 -24.03 -10.65 3.17
CA PRO A 389 -23.94 -9.82 2.00
C PRO A 389 -22.46 -9.46 1.89
N THR A 390 -21.75 -10.13 0.99
CA THR A 390 -20.54 -9.55 0.45
C THR A 390 -20.94 -8.17 -0.04
N THR A 391 -20.05 -7.19 0.09
CA THR A 391 -20.11 -5.96 -0.73
C THR A 391 -20.67 -6.30 -2.13
N ALA A 392 -21.41 -5.41 -2.80
CA ALA A 392 -22.10 -5.71 -4.06
C ALA A 392 -21.17 -6.33 -5.13
N ALA A 393 -19.86 -6.18 -4.97
CA ALA A 393 -18.78 -6.86 -5.69
C ALA A 393 -18.45 -8.33 -5.31
N GLY A 394 -19.12 -8.99 -4.35
CA GLY A 394 -18.78 -10.37 -3.96
C GLY A 394 -17.48 -10.51 -3.14
N THR A 395 -16.92 -9.38 -2.68
CA THR A 395 -15.62 -9.33 -1.99
C THR A 395 -15.77 -9.31 -0.48
N SER A 396 -14.94 -10.09 0.20
CA SER A 396 -14.77 -10.08 1.66
C SER A 396 -13.39 -9.52 2.03
N MET A 397 -13.25 -9.03 3.26
CA MET A 397 -11.98 -8.56 3.81
C MET A 397 -10.89 -9.64 3.68
N ASP A 398 -11.24 -10.91 3.95
CA ASP A 398 -10.30 -12.04 3.84
C ASP A 398 -9.73 -12.18 2.42
N ARG A 399 -10.59 -12.15 1.40
CA ARG A 399 -10.15 -12.23 0.00
C ARG A 399 -9.31 -11.03 -0.39
N LEU A 400 -9.68 -9.85 0.09
CA LEU A 400 -8.98 -8.61 -0.19
C LEU A 400 -7.57 -8.62 0.40
N VAL A 401 -7.44 -8.99 1.67
CA VAL A 401 -6.17 -9.16 2.39
C VAL A 401 -5.31 -10.26 1.76
N GLN A 402 -5.88 -11.41 1.37
CA GLN A 402 -5.14 -12.47 0.69
C GLN A 402 -4.60 -12.03 -0.67
N SER A 403 -5.40 -11.28 -1.45
CA SER A 403 -4.98 -10.71 -2.74
C SER A 403 -3.85 -9.67 -2.60
N PHE A 404 -3.73 -9.08 -1.41
CA PHE A 404 -2.77 -8.06 -1.05
C PHE A 404 -1.41 -8.63 -0.60
N LYS A 405 -1.42 -9.67 0.25
CA LYS A 405 -0.21 -10.19 0.92
C LYS A 405 0.92 -10.56 -0.04
N LYS A 406 0.63 -11.32 -1.11
CA LYS A 406 1.67 -11.82 -2.03
C LYS A 406 2.37 -10.68 -2.81
N PRO A 407 1.63 -9.77 -3.50
CA PRO A 407 2.27 -8.64 -4.17
C PRO A 407 3.14 -7.76 -3.27
N ILE A 408 2.74 -7.58 -2.02
CA ILE A 408 3.40 -6.67 -1.07
C ILE A 408 4.61 -7.34 -0.43
N ARG A 409 4.51 -8.64 -0.12
CA ARG A 409 5.68 -9.44 0.25
C ARG A 409 6.75 -9.41 -0.84
N ASN A 410 6.34 -9.43 -2.11
CA ASN A 410 7.26 -9.30 -3.25
C ASN A 410 7.84 -7.88 -3.43
N ALA A 411 7.32 -6.87 -2.72
CA ALA A 411 7.89 -5.53 -2.68
C ALA A 411 9.02 -5.41 -1.63
N ARG A 412 9.19 -6.41 -0.76
CA ARG A 412 10.31 -6.49 0.17
C ARG A 412 11.63 -6.66 -0.60
N GLY A 413 12.68 -5.95 -0.18
CA GLY A 413 13.99 -5.95 -0.84
C GLY A 413 13.97 -5.32 -2.23
N PHE A 414 12.93 -4.54 -2.57
CA PHE A 414 12.80 -3.93 -3.89
C PHE A 414 13.99 -3.02 -4.21
N TRP A 415 14.39 -2.19 -3.26
CA TRP A 415 15.47 -1.21 -3.44
C TRP A 415 16.84 -1.89 -3.52
N ALA A 416 17.09 -2.90 -2.68
CA ALA A 416 18.31 -3.70 -2.75
C ALA A 416 18.44 -4.50 -4.06
N GLN A 417 17.33 -4.94 -4.66
CA GLN A 417 17.32 -5.69 -5.92
C GLN A 417 17.33 -4.79 -7.16
N LEU A 418 17.17 -3.48 -6.99
CA LEU A 418 17.05 -2.55 -8.11
C LEU A 418 18.28 -2.55 -9.02
N PRO A 419 19.54 -2.57 -8.53
CA PRO A 419 20.71 -2.68 -9.39
C PRO A 419 20.67 -3.89 -10.33
N ASN A 420 20.19 -5.05 -9.84
CA ASN A 420 20.05 -6.26 -10.65
C ASN A 420 18.98 -6.12 -11.73
N LYS A 421 17.85 -5.46 -11.43
CA LYS A 421 16.76 -5.23 -12.39
C LYS A 421 17.11 -4.20 -13.46
N MET A 422 17.99 -3.27 -13.13
CA MET A 422 18.48 -2.25 -14.05
C MET A 422 19.51 -2.80 -15.04
N CYS A 423 20.18 -3.91 -14.70
CA CYS A 423 21.21 -4.49 -15.54
C CYS A 423 20.65 -5.32 -16.70
N ARG A 424 21.03 -4.91 -17.92
CA ARG A 424 20.87 -5.69 -19.16
C ARG A 424 22.23 -6.27 -19.57
N SER A 425 22.70 -7.28 -18.85
CA SER A 425 24.03 -7.88 -19.06
C SER A 425 24.09 -8.83 -20.26
N ALA A 426 25.28 -9.02 -20.83
CA ALA A 426 25.52 -10.08 -21.81
C ALA A 426 25.51 -11.47 -21.14
N GLU A 427 24.78 -12.43 -21.72
CA GLU A 427 24.93 -13.88 -21.43
C GLU A 427 26.13 -14.50 -22.18
N GLN A 428 26.85 -13.69 -22.95
CA GLN A 428 27.91 -14.11 -23.87
C GLN A 428 29.25 -14.35 -23.16
N GLN A 429 30.13 -15.13 -23.78
CA GLN A 429 31.50 -15.39 -23.27
C GLN A 429 32.38 -14.13 -23.22
N GLU A 430 32.07 -13.10 -24.00
CA GLU A 430 32.83 -11.86 -24.11
C GLU A 430 31.94 -10.65 -23.74
N CYS A 431 32.46 -9.75 -22.91
CA CYS A 431 31.75 -8.59 -22.38
C CYS A 431 32.68 -7.39 -22.16
N TRP A 432 32.12 -6.22 -21.93
CA TRP A 432 32.86 -4.99 -21.63
C TRP A 432 33.07 -4.80 -20.12
N ASP A 433 34.32 -4.63 -19.69
CA ASP A 433 34.67 -4.44 -18.27
C ASP A 433 34.89 -2.97 -17.85
N GLY A 434 34.71 -2.03 -18.78
CA GLY A 434 34.97 -0.60 -18.57
C GLY A 434 36.29 -0.09 -19.15
N LEU A 435 37.18 -0.99 -19.57
CA LEU A 435 38.47 -0.64 -20.19
C LEU A 435 38.66 -1.38 -21.51
N GLN A 436 38.32 -2.67 -21.56
CA GLN A 436 38.55 -3.52 -22.71
C GLN A 436 37.53 -4.66 -22.81
N LYS A 437 37.69 -5.45 -23.87
CA LYS A 437 36.94 -6.70 -24.05
C LYS A 437 37.48 -7.76 -23.07
N ALA A 438 36.61 -8.28 -22.22
CA ALA A 438 36.92 -9.26 -21.19
C ALA A 438 36.09 -10.54 -21.36
N ARG A 439 36.51 -11.64 -20.72
CA ARG A 439 35.72 -12.90 -20.66
C ARG A 439 34.83 -12.91 -19.43
N SER A 440 33.56 -13.28 -19.61
CA SER A 440 32.51 -13.24 -18.57
C SER A 440 32.76 -14.13 -17.33
N ALA A 441 33.67 -15.10 -17.40
CA ALA A 441 33.88 -16.10 -16.34
C ALA A 441 35.17 -15.92 -15.51
N GLY A 442 35.99 -14.89 -15.78
CA GLY A 442 37.39 -14.91 -15.34
C GLY A 442 37.84 -13.84 -14.37
N ASN A 443 37.13 -12.72 -14.23
CA ASN A 443 37.68 -11.58 -13.52
C ASN A 443 36.67 -10.98 -12.55
N GLU A 444 36.92 -11.17 -11.26
CA GLU A 444 36.67 -10.16 -10.22
C GLU A 444 37.56 -8.93 -10.50
N SER A 445 37.44 -8.34 -11.70
CA SER A 445 38.12 -7.09 -12.05
C SER A 445 37.50 -6.02 -11.19
N SER A 446 38.27 -5.66 -10.18
CA SER A 446 38.16 -4.59 -9.21
C SER A 446 38.15 -3.20 -9.86
N VAL A 447 37.34 -2.99 -10.90
CA VAL A 447 36.87 -1.66 -11.24
C VAL A 447 35.82 -1.31 -10.18
N ARG A 448 36.30 -0.99 -8.98
CA ARG A 448 35.57 -0.15 -8.04
C ARG A 448 35.39 1.16 -8.78
N VAL A 449 34.23 1.36 -9.40
CA VAL A 449 33.72 2.73 -9.57
C VAL A 449 33.88 3.32 -8.17
N GLY A 450 34.75 4.33 -8.06
CA GLY A 450 35.10 4.90 -6.77
C GLY A 450 33.81 5.10 -6.00
N LYS A 451 33.72 4.45 -4.82
CA LYS A 451 32.67 4.74 -3.84
C LYS A 451 32.59 6.27 -3.81
N PRO A 452 31.41 6.89 -4.04
CA PRO A 452 31.31 8.34 -4.06
C PRO A 452 32.10 8.91 -2.89
N THR A 453 33.07 9.78 -3.18
CA THR A 453 34.09 10.19 -2.21
C THR A 453 33.52 10.98 -1.04
N GLU A 454 32.22 11.29 -1.06
CA GLU A 454 31.48 11.84 0.08
C GLU A 454 30.06 11.26 0.11
N PRO A 455 29.48 11.01 1.30
CA PRO A 455 28.04 10.86 1.41
C PRO A 455 27.43 12.22 1.06
N SER A 456 26.97 12.38 -0.18
CA SER A 456 26.05 13.46 -0.49
C SER A 456 24.76 13.16 0.30
N ASP A 457 24.65 13.67 1.52
CA ASP A 457 23.46 13.56 2.36
C ASP A 457 22.30 14.24 1.62
N SER A 458 21.54 13.44 0.87
CA SER A 458 20.34 13.92 0.21
C SER A 458 19.29 14.15 1.29
N THR A 459 18.98 15.42 1.55
CA THR A 459 17.91 15.81 2.49
C THR A 459 16.58 15.12 2.16
N LEU A 460 16.33 14.87 0.86
CA LEU A 460 15.17 14.13 0.38
C LEU A 460 15.16 12.68 0.87
N ILE A 461 16.29 11.96 0.79
CA ILE A 461 16.37 10.59 1.32
C ILE A 461 16.14 10.55 2.81
N SER A 462 16.76 11.47 3.57
CA SER A 462 16.55 11.55 5.02
C SER A 462 15.08 11.80 5.37
N GLN A 463 14.39 12.64 4.60
CA GLN A 463 12.96 12.89 4.75
C GLN A 463 12.13 11.63 4.46
N LEU A 464 12.41 10.91 3.37
CA LEU A 464 11.70 9.67 3.02
C LEU A 464 11.91 8.56 4.06
N ILE A 465 13.15 8.41 4.57
CA ILE A 465 13.47 7.51 5.67
C ILE A 465 12.64 7.86 6.91
N LEU A 466 12.56 9.15 7.27
CA LEU A 466 11.77 9.61 8.40
C LEU A 466 10.26 9.33 8.18
N THR A 467 9.74 9.58 6.99
CA THR A 467 8.34 9.26 6.63
C THR A 467 8.04 7.77 6.80
N LEU A 468 8.93 6.89 6.32
CA LEU A 468 8.79 5.44 6.50
C LEU A 468 8.82 5.04 7.98
N LYS A 469 9.72 5.61 8.78
CA LYS A 469 9.80 5.36 10.23
C LYS A 469 8.53 5.78 10.98
N ILE A 470 8.06 7.00 10.74
CA ILE A 470 6.83 7.52 11.35
C ILE A 470 5.64 6.62 10.98
N THR A 471 5.52 6.26 9.71
CA THR A 471 4.42 5.42 9.21
C THR A 471 4.50 4.00 9.81
N THR A 472 5.69 3.43 9.91
CA THR A 472 5.92 2.13 10.56
C THR A 472 5.51 2.16 12.02
N ASN A 473 5.82 3.24 12.75
CA ASN A 473 5.38 3.42 14.12
C ASN A 473 3.84 3.49 14.20
N LYS A 474 3.21 4.29 13.33
CA LYS A 474 1.74 4.38 13.25
C LYS A 474 1.08 3.02 12.99
N LEU A 475 1.63 2.22 12.08
CA LEU A 475 1.20 0.84 11.81
C LEU A 475 1.35 -0.07 13.06
N SER A 476 2.43 0.07 13.81
CA SER A 476 2.68 -0.69 15.04
C SER A 476 1.71 -0.33 16.18
N LEU A 477 1.43 0.97 16.35
CA LEU A 477 0.42 1.47 17.30
C LEU A 477 -0.97 0.96 16.93
N ALA A 478 -1.34 1.06 15.64
CA ALA A 478 -2.60 0.53 15.13
C ALA A 478 -2.72 -0.99 15.34
N TYR A 479 -1.63 -1.75 15.13
CA TYR A 479 -1.58 -3.18 15.38
C TYR A 479 -1.82 -3.52 16.86
N SER A 480 -1.34 -2.68 17.77
CA SER A 480 -1.53 -2.81 19.21
C SER A 480 -2.91 -2.33 19.69
N GLY A 481 -3.71 -1.73 18.80
CA GLY A 481 -5.02 -1.16 19.13
C GLY A 481 -4.94 0.11 19.98
N GLN A 482 -3.83 0.84 19.90
CA GLN A 482 -3.61 2.14 20.54
C GLN A 482 -3.98 3.29 19.59
N ASP A 483 -4.11 4.49 20.15
CA ASP A 483 -4.35 5.69 19.34
C ASP A 483 -3.14 6.03 18.46
N VAL A 484 -3.46 6.49 17.26
CA VAL A 484 -2.49 6.81 16.21
C VAL A 484 -2.56 8.30 15.92
N THR A 485 -1.99 9.10 16.83
CA THR A 485 -1.80 10.56 16.62
C THR A 485 -0.55 10.82 15.80
#